data_AF-A0A958CZZ0-F1
#
_entry.id   AF-A0A958CZZ0-F1
#
_cell.length_a   1.000
_cell.length_b   1.000
_cell.length_c   1.000
_cell.angle_alpha   90.00
_cell.angle_beta   90.00
_cell.angle_gamma   90.00
#
_symmetry.space_group_name_H-M   'P 1'
#
loop_
_entity.id
_entity.type
_entity.pdbx_description
1 polymer ?
#
loop_
_entity_poly.entity_id
_entity_poly.type
_entity_poly.pdbx_seq_one_letter_code
_entity_poly.pdbx_strand_id
1 'polypeptide(L)'
;MSDSSSKIITTFQDRLALETAVKSLANTTTAAEIRQRAAEIAAKFGDRAIPVLVGQLNTTDPQMRGGLGMLAAMLDYEKTTAALRAAARNRALDDQARLTAITILDRYLNIVPDEEMYMGMGAPEEAALRSLREVLTDQQTDALVLVEYFRQLELQPLDVQLTMARAARRLEAAEAVPLLRMFVQSPTHLIAQESLQALTALGTPAAAGALQGLIPTLRPDLRATAERALQKLRLRGSTVPTLRPPAEGFRCLATPPDSRGGQYLLFILPPDGDTPSLTLRLALNPVDGLIEAVASAADGPADLPEPLAVGALHASLIDVGHHLWLEAPYDYGRRRVQACLPVSLESSRPLSHAYRFLNWALWQWTPPAPQVVTLEVKPAAKSKPGLKELLNYPALSGWYLSTPQVFKLADQLLSEAERVTAQRFERVVMRLLASELAAGSLDLPAIADALVALKEWLLLAGRRDLALQAQTASDSLTTSPEENPLLLHMANLGLRIAMITQARGLLQGWPPGANV
;
A
#
# COMPACT_ATOMS: atom_id res chain seq x y z
N MET A 1 13.04 -36.37 59.53
CA MET A 1 13.66 -35.92 58.26
C MET A 1 12.67 -36.08 57.11
N SER A 2 11.68 -35.19 56.97
CA SER A 2 10.68 -35.29 55.88
C SER A 2 10.05 -33.94 55.46
N ASP A 3 10.73 -32.81 55.68
CA ASP A 3 10.16 -31.47 55.45
C ASP A 3 10.92 -30.63 54.39
N SER A 4 12.00 -31.18 53.82
CA SER A 4 12.78 -30.54 52.76
C SER A 4 12.28 -30.86 51.34
N SER A 5 11.58 -31.97 51.15
CA SER A 5 11.09 -32.41 49.82
C SER A 5 9.87 -31.59 49.33
N SER A 6 8.93 -31.26 50.23
CA SER A 6 7.71 -30.50 49.91
C SER A 6 7.99 -29.04 49.52
N LYS A 7 8.96 -28.39 50.18
CA LYS A 7 9.42 -27.03 49.86
C LYS A 7 10.14 -26.93 48.52
N ILE A 8 10.88 -27.96 48.10
CA ILE A 8 11.64 -27.98 46.84
C ILE A 8 10.70 -28.18 45.63
N ILE A 9 9.69 -29.04 45.77
CA ILE A 9 8.71 -29.31 44.69
C ILE A 9 7.82 -28.08 44.43
N THR A 10 7.42 -27.36 45.49
CA THR A 10 6.64 -26.12 45.38
C THR A 10 7.45 -24.97 44.76
N THR A 11 8.76 -24.86 45.02
CA THR A 11 9.60 -23.82 44.41
C THR A 11 9.86 -24.03 42.91
N PHE A 12 9.95 -25.29 42.44
CA PHE A 12 10.14 -25.58 41.03
C PHE A 12 8.88 -25.27 40.20
N GLN A 13 7.72 -25.67 40.70
CA GLN A 13 6.43 -25.37 40.05
C GLN A 13 6.16 -23.87 39.98
N ASP A 14 6.46 -23.14 41.06
CA ASP A 14 6.36 -21.68 41.12
C ASP A 14 7.26 -20.97 40.10
N ARG A 15 8.49 -21.47 39.91
CA ARG A 15 9.43 -20.92 38.94
C ARG A 15 8.97 -21.17 37.51
N LEU A 16 8.51 -22.38 37.20
CA LEU A 16 7.99 -22.72 35.88
C LEU A 16 6.72 -21.91 35.55
N ALA A 17 5.85 -21.71 36.54
CA ALA A 17 4.65 -20.89 36.40
C ALA A 17 5.00 -19.42 36.11
N LEU A 18 6.02 -18.88 36.79
CA LEU A 18 6.52 -17.53 36.52
C LEU A 18 7.13 -17.40 35.12
N GLU A 19 7.99 -18.34 34.72
CA GLU A 19 8.60 -18.34 33.38
C GLU A 19 7.54 -18.41 32.27
N THR A 20 6.51 -19.24 32.47
CA THR A 20 5.37 -19.34 31.55
C THR A 20 4.57 -18.04 31.51
N ALA A 21 4.33 -17.42 32.67
CA ALA A 21 3.59 -16.17 32.76
C ALA A 21 4.35 -15.02 32.07
N VAL A 22 5.66 -14.90 32.28
CA VAL A 22 6.48 -13.89 31.59
C VAL A 22 6.52 -14.13 30.08
N LYS A 23 6.67 -15.38 29.62
CA LYS A 23 6.59 -15.71 28.19
C LYS A 23 5.24 -15.39 27.55
N SER A 24 4.15 -15.41 28.33
CA SER A 24 2.81 -15.08 27.81
C SER A 24 2.66 -13.63 27.34
N LEU A 25 3.58 -12.73 27.71
CA LEU A 25 3.61 -11.34 27.23
C LEU A 25 3.77 -11.27 25.70
N ALA A 26 4.48 -12.22 25.10
CA ALA A 26 4.66 -12.34 23.65
C ALA A 26 3.37 -12.67 22.87
N ASN A 27 2.34 -13.21 23.54
CA ASN A 27 1.11 -13.69 22.90
C ASN A 27 -0.05 -12.68 22.98
N THR A 28 0.23 -11.43 23.33
CA THR A 28 -0.79 -10.40 23.50
C THR A 28 -0.96 -9.59 22.22
N THR A 29 -2.17 -9.15 21.91
CA THR A 29 -2.47 -8.49 20.62
C THR A 29 -2.58 -6.97 20.74
N THR A 30 -2.81 -6.45 21.95
CA THR A 30 -3.00 -5.02 22.20
C THR A 30 -2.15 -4.48 23.36
N ALA A 31 -1.87 -3.17 23.34
CA ALA A 31 -1.14 -2.51 24.43
C ALA A 31 -1.87 -2.55 25.78
N ALA A 32 -3.21 -2.61 25.76
CA ALA A 32 -4.02 -2.76 26.97
C ALA A 32 -3.86 -4.16 27.58
N GLU A 33 -3.85 -5.20 26.74
CA GLU A 33 -3.60 -6.59 27.16
C GLU A 33 -2.19 -6.77 27.72
N ILE A 34 -1.17 -6.19 27.08
CA ILE A 34 0.21 -6.22 27.58
C ILE A 34 0.27 -5.62 28.99
N ARG A 35 -0.33 -4.43 29.18
CA ARG A 35 -0.32 -3.73 30.47
C ARG A 35 -1.03 -4.54 31.55
N GLN A 36 -2.20 -5.09 31.24
CA GLN A 36 -2.96 -5.91 32.17
C GLN A 36 -2.17 -7.16 32.56
N ARG A 37 -1.59 -7.86 31.58
CA ARG A 37 -0.80 -9.08 31.84
C ARG A 37 0.44 -8.77 32.67
N ALA A 38 1.16 -7.69 32.38
CA ALA A 38 2.30 -7.24 33.17
C ALA A 38 1.89 -6.96 34.64
N ALA A 39 0.74 -6.32 34.85
CA ALA A 39 0.20 -6.04 36.18
C ALA A 39 -0.16 -7.33 36.95
N GLU A 40 -0.76 -8.31 36.27
CA GLU A 40 -1.07 -9.63 36.85
C GLU A 40 0.20 -10.36 37.29
N ILE A 41 1.26 -10.33 36.46
CA ILE A 41 2.55 -10.94 36.77
C ILE A 41 3.19 -10.25 37.98
N ALA A 42 3.23 -8.91 37.97
CA ALA A 42 3.80 -8.12 39.06
C ALA A 42 3.06 -8.35 40.38
N ALA A 43 1.71 -8.35 40.37
CA ALA A 43 0.90 -8.59 41.55
C ALA A 43 1.08 -10.01 42.12
N LYS A 44 1.20 -11.02 41.24
CA LYS A 44 1.29 -12.42 41.65
C LYS A 44 2.69 -12.85 42.10
N PHE A 45 3.73 -12.33 41.44
CA PHE A 45 5.10 -12.82 41.64
C PHE A 45 6.05 -11.79 42.24
N GLY A 46 5.70 -10.50 42.20
CA GLY A 46 6.53 -9.40 42.71
C GLY A 46 7.97 -9.48 42.20
N ASP A 47 8.91 -9.13 43.06
CA ASP A 47 10.35 -9.08 42.76
C ASP A 47 10.93 -10.43 42.29
N ARG A 48 10.24 -11.55 42.54
CA ARG A 48 10.67 -12.86 42.01
C ARG A 48 10.67 -12.88 40.48
N ALA A 49 9.96 -11.96 39.82
CA ALA A 49 9.94 -11.81 38.38
C ALA A 49 11.22 -11.20 37.80
N ILE A 50 12.03 -10.47 38.59
CA ILE A 50 13.21 -9.74 38.11
C ILE A 50 14.24 -10.65 37.43
N PRO A 51 14.65 -11.80 38.00
CA PRO A 51 15.60 -12.70 37.33
C PRO A 51 15.07 -13.29 36.03
N VAL A 52 13.76 -13.55 35.94
CA VAL A 52 13.12 -14.09 34.73
C VAL A 52 13.03 -13.01 33.65
N LEU A 53 12.71 -11.76 34.04
CA LEU A 53 12.77 -10.60 33.15
C LEU A 53 14.17 -10.45 32.54
N VAL A 54 15.21 -10.49 33.36
CA VAL A 54 16.61 -10.41 32.89
C VAL A 54 16.95 -11.58 31.97
N GLY A 55 16.49 -12.80 32.30
CA GLY A 55 16.69 -13.98 31.46
C GLY A 55 15.97 -13.95 30.11
N GLN A 56 15.05 -13.01 29.89
CA GLN A 56 14.29 -12.84 28.64
C GLN A 56 14.73 -11.61 27.83
N LEU A 57 15.80 -10.91 28.24
CA LEU A 57 16.27 -9.71 27.55
C LEU A 57 16.77 -9.97 26.13
N ASN A 58 17.30 -11.17 25.84
CA ASN A 58 17.65 -11.58 24.47
C ASN A 58 16.41 -12.01 23.67
N THR A 59 15.41 -11.14 23.59
CA THR A 59 14.22 -11.36 22.78
C THR A 59 14.27 -10.51 21.52
N THR A 60 13.94 -11.10 20.37
CA THR A 60 13.72 -10.39 19.12
C THR A 60 12.27 -9.91 18.99
N ASP A 61 11.35 -10.35 19.86
CA ASP A 61 9.94 -9.99 19.79
C ASP A 61 9.69 -8.59 20.40
N PRO A 62 9.21 -7.60 19.61
CA PRO A 62 8.90 -6.26 20.12
C PRO A 62 7.80 -6.24 21.17
N GLN A 63 6.80 -7.13 21.07
CA GLN A 63 5.71 -7.22 22.04
C GLN A 63 6.23 -7.75 23.36
N MET A 64 7.03 -8.82 23.32
CA MET A 64 7.75 -9.31 24.49
C MET A 64 8.60 -8.20 25.11
N ARG A 65 9.37 -7.45 24.32
CA ARG A 65 10.20 -6.35 24.82
C ARG A 65 9.38 -5.25 25.49
N GLY A 66 8.28 -4.84 24.86
CA GLY A 66 7.34 -3.86 25.41
C GLY A 66 6.69 -4.34 26.70
N GLY A 67 6.34 -5.63 26.76
CA GLY A 67 5.80 -6.28 27.96
C GLY A 67 6.81 -6.38 29.09
N LEU A 68 8.07 -6.72 28.80
CA LEU A 68 9.16 -6.69 29.79
C LEU A 68 9.38 -5.27 30.33
N GLY A 69 9.27 -4.24 29.49
CA GLY A 69 9.34 -2.85 29.92
C GLY A 69 8.19 -2.46 30.85
N MET A 70 6.95 -2.83 30.51
CA MET A 70 5.79 -2.58 31.36
C MET A 70 5.86 -3.34 32.69
N LEU A 71 6.34 -4.59 32.65
CA LEU A 71 6.57 -5.39 33.85
C LEU A 71 7.64 -4.73 34.73
N ALA A 72 8.78 -4.29 34.15
CA ALA A 72 9.83 -3.59 34.89
C ALA A 72 9.31 -2.35 35.64
N ALA A 73 8.41 -1.58 35.02
CA ALA A 73 7.82 -0.38 35.63
C ALA A 73 6.86 -0.68 36.80
N MET A 74 6.42 -1.93 36.96
CA MET A 74 5.48 -2.38 38.00
C MET A 74 6.15 -3.17 39.13
N LEU A 75 7.45 -3.46 39.01
CA LEU A 75 8.26 -4.14 40.02
C LEU A 75 8.96 -3.13 40.93
N ASP A 76 9.64 -3.63 41.98
CA ASP A 76 10.45 -2.78 42.84
C ASP A 76 11.49 -1.99 42.02
N TYR A 77 11.39 -0.67 42.10
CA TYR A 77 12.14 0.25 41.24
C TYR A 77 13.65 0.13 41.44
N GLU A 78 14.12 0.04 42.70
CA GLU A 78 15.55 -0.02 43.00
C GLU A 78 16.16 -1.34 42.56
N LYS A 79 15.52 -2.47 42.87
CA LYS A 79 16.00 -3.81 42.50
C LYS A 79 15.97 -4.02 40.98
N THR A 80 14.91 -3.57 40.32
CA THR A 80 14.77 -3.71 38.87
C THR A 80 15.81 -2.86 38.14
N THR A 81 16.00 -1.62 38.60
CA THR A 81 17.07 -0.74 38.10
C THR A 81 18.45 -1.36 38.26
N ALA A 82 18.78 -1.88 39.44
CA ALA A 82 20.07 -2.49 39.71
C ALA A 82 20.32 -3.71 38.81
N ALA A 83 19.32 -4.57 38.62
CA ALA A 83 19.40 -5.75 37.78
C ALA A 83 19.59 -5.41 36.29
N LEU A 84 18.85 -4.41 35.79
CA LEU A 84 18.96 -3.97 34.40
C LEU A 84 20.28 -3.24 34.11
N ARG A 85 20.79 -2.43 35.05
CA ARG A 85 22.13 -1.83 34.93
C ARG A 85 23.22 -2.89 34.89
N ALA A 86 23.10 -3.92 35.73
CA ALA A 86 24.02 -5.05 35.72
C ALA A 86 23.98 -5.80 34.38
N ALA A 87 22.78 -6.04 33.83
CA ALA A 87 22.62 -6.67 32.53
C ALA A 87 23.21 -5.82 31.38
N ALA A 88 22.94 -4.52 31.34
CA ALA A 88 23.46 -3.60 30.32
C ALA A 88 25.00 -3.59 30.25
N ARG A 89 25.66 -3.64 31.42
CA ARG A 89 27.12 -3.63 31.55
C ARG A 89 27.78 -5.01 31.41
N ASN A 90 26.99 -6.10 31.39
CA ASN A 90 27.52 -7.45 31.33
C ASN A 90 27.97 -7.81 29.91
N ARG A 91 29.27 -7.71 29.65
CA ARG A 91 29.88 -8.05 28.34
C ARG A 91 29.78 -9.53 27.96
N ALA A 92 29.38 -10.42 28.87
CA ALA A 92 29.11 -11.82 28.53
C ALA A 92 27.71 -12.04 27.94
N LEU A 93 26.80 -11.06 28.06
CA LEU A 93 25.53 -11.07 27.35
C LEU A 93 25.71 -10.59 25.92
N ASP A 94 24.86 -11.09 25.02
CA ASP A 94 24.77 -10.58 23.66
C ASP A 94 24.37 -9.09 23.63
N ASP A 95 24.78 -8.38 22.58
CA ASP A 95 24.51 -6.95 22.44
C ASP A 95 23.01 -6.64 22.41
N GLN A 96 22.19 -7.58 21.93
CA GLN A 96 20.73 -7.43 21.88
C GLN A 96 20.08 -7.40 23.27
N ALA A 97 20.50 -8.28 24.18
CA ALA A 97 20.07 -8.32 25.58
C ALA A 97 20.52 -7.07 26.32
N ARG A 98 21.76 -6.64 26.07
CA ARG A 98 22.32 -5.42 26.65
C ARG A 98 21.56 -4.19 26.16
N LEU A 99 21.28 -4.08 24.85
CA LEU A 99 20.46 -3.00 24.27
C LEU A 99 19.02 -3.02 24.78
N THR A 100 18.43 -4.20 24.95
CA THR A 100 17.09 -4.34 25.51
C THR A 100 17.04 -3.84 26.95
N ALA A 101 18.05 -4.17 27.76
CA ALA A 101 18.17 -3.65 29.12
C ALA A 101 18.28 -2.11 29.15
N ILE A 102 19.13 -1.55 28.30
CA ILE A 102 19.29 -0.09 28.14
C ILE A 102 17.97 0.58 27.72
N THR A 103 17.27 -0.02 26.76
CA THR A 103 15.98 0.50 26.27
C THR A 103 14.93 0.52 27.37
N ILE A 104 14.88 -0.51 28.23
CA ILE A 104 13.96 -0.56 29.37
C ILE A 104 14.31 0.50 30.41
N LEU A 105 15.61 0.64 30.75
CA LEU A 105 16.10 1.68 31.66
C LEU A 105 15.68 3.08 31.19
N ASP A 106 15.96 3.40 29.93
CA ASP A 106 15.68 4.72 29.33
C ASP A 106 14.17 4.97 29.23
N ARG A 107 13.44 4.09 28.54
CA ARG A 107 12.05 4.36 28.14
C ARG A 107 10.99 4.08 29.20
N TYR A 108 11.23 3.13 30.10
CA TYR A 108 10.21 2.68 31.05
C TYR A 108 10.53 3.10 32.49
N LEU A 109 11.81 3.23 32.83
CA LEU A 109 12.25 3.63 34.16
C LEU A 109 12.77 5.07 34.21
N ASN A 110 12.83 5.78 33.07
CA ASN A 110 13.34 7.16 32.95
C ASN A 110 14.77 7.31 33.49
N ILE A 111 15.60 6.29 33.30
CA ILE A 111 17.01 6.28 33.70
C ILE A 111 17.86 6.55 32.47
N VAL A 112 18.53 7.70 32.46
CA VAL A 112 19.51 8.06 31.43
C VAL A 112 20.65 7.03 31.44
N PRO A 113 20.88 6.27 30.36
CA PRO A 113 21.99 5.33 30.26
C PRO A 113 23.34 6.07 30.21
N ASP A 114 24.36 5.52 30.87
CA ASP A 114 25.72 6.06 30.79
C ASP A 114 26.53 5.44 29.64
N GLU A 115 27.61 6.10 29.23
CA GLU A 115 28.47 5.65 28.13
C GLU A 115 29.08 4.26 28.40
N GLU A 116 29.35 3.92 29.66
CA GLU A 116 29.91 2.62 30.06
C GLU A 116 29.00 1.45 29.68
N MET A 117 27.68 1.64 29.70
CA MET A 117 26.71 0.61 29.28
C MET A 117 26.89 0.21 27.81
N TYR A 118 27.31 1.14 26.94
CA TYR A 118 27.51 0.91 25.50
C TYR A 118 28.89 0.38 25.14
N MET A 119 29.86 0.47 26.05
CA MET A 119 31.25 0.09 25.78
C MET A 119 31.37 -1.39 25.37
N GLY A 120 31.99 -1.62 24.20
CA GLY A 120 32.25 -2.95 23.66
C GLY A 120 31.03 -3.68 23.08
N MET A 121 29.88 -3.02 22.90
CA MET A 121 28.89 -3.49 21.93
C MET A 121 29.42 -3.21 20.53
N GLY A 122 29.30 -4.16 19.60
CA GLY A 122 29.42 -3.83 18.18
C GLY A 122 28.30 -2.85 17.88
N ALA A 123 28.61 -1.60 17.53
CA ALA A 123 27.59 -0.58 17.43
C ALA A 123 26.51 -1.07 16.45
N PRO A 124 25.26 -1.29 16.89
CA PRO A 124 24.20 -1.83 16.04
C PRO A 124 23.99 -0.95 14.80
N GLU A 125 24.28 0.34 14.93
CA GLU A 125 24.32 1.29 13.82
C GLU A 125 25.45 1.04 12.81
N GLU A 126 26.63 0.54 13.22
CA GLU A 126 27.72 0.20 12.30
C GLU A 126 27.41 -1.09 11.52
N ALA A 127 26.77 -2.06 12.16
CA ALA A 127 26.25 -3.23 11.48
C ALA A 127 25.14 -2.84 10.48
N ALA A 128 24.21 -1.97 10.89
CA ALA A 128 23.20 -1.41 10.02
C ALA A 128 23.81 -0.62 8.85
N LEU A 129 24.82 0.20 9.10
CA LEU A 129 25.51 0.98 8.07
C LEU A 129 26.17 0.08 7.02
N ARG A 130 26.80 -1.03 7.45
CA ARG A 130 27.36 -2.03 6.53
C ARG A 130 26.27 -2.69 5.68
N SER A 131 25.19 -3.14 6.32
CA SER A 131 24.04 -3.73 5.62
C SER A 131 23.42 -2.77 4.59
N LEU A 132 23.28 -1.47 4.92
CA LEU A 132 22.78 -0.48 3.99
C LEU A 132 23.73 -0.22 2.80
N ARG A 133 25.04 -0.29 3.00
CA ARG A 133 26.01 -0.16 1.90
C ARG A 133 26.03 -1.39 1.00
N GLU A 134 25.88 -2.57 1.58
CA GLU A 134 25.76 -3.82 0.83
C GLU A 134 24.54 -3.77 -0.10
N VAL A 135 23.36 -3.42 0.41
CA VAL A 135 22.15 -3.34 -0.43
C VAL A 135 22.23 -2.24 -1.50
N LEU A 136 22.90 -1.11 -1.22
CA LEU A 136 23.15 -0.07 -2.22
C LEU A 136 24.16 -0.51 -3.30
N THR A 137 25.08 -1.41 -2.95
CA THR A 137 26.01 -2.02 -3.91
C THR A 137 25.25 -2.98 -4.81
N ASP A 138 24.40 -3.83 -4.23
CA ASP A 138 23.55 -4.76 -4.98
C ASP A 138 22.57 -4.03 -5.90
N GLN A 139 22.09 -2.85 -5.49
CA GLN A 139 21.21 -2.00 -6.31
C GLN A 139 21.82 -1.63 -7.66
N GLN A 140 23.16 -1.53 -7.76
CA GLN A 140 23.83 -1.22 -9.01
C GLN A 140 23.67 -2.33 -10.05
N THR A 141 23.43 -3.57 -9.60
CA THR A 141 23.18 -4.73 -10.44
C THR A 141 21.69 -4.99 -10.63
N ASP A 142 20.90 -4.88 -9.55
CA ASP A 142 19.45 -5.04 -9.56
C ASP A 142 18.78 -3.83 -8.90
N ALA A 143 18.20 -2.95 -9.72
CA ALA A 143 17.52 -1.75 -9.24
C ALA A 143 16.36 -2.04 -8.26
N LEU A 144 15.75 -3.23 -8.32
CA LEU A 144 14.59 -3.59 -7.49
C LEU A 144 14.97 -4.25 -6.16
N VAL A 145 16.26 -4.50 -5.89
CA VAL A 145 16.71 -5.12 -4.64
C VAL A 145 16.24 -4.33 -3.41
N LEU A 146 16.14 -3.00 -3.53
CA LEU A 146 15.63 -2.14 -2.46
C LEU A 146 14.14 -2.40 -2.15
N VAL A 147 13.33 -2.79 -3.14
CA VAL A 147 11.91 -3.14 -2.91
C VAL A 147 11.83 -4.34 -1.97
N GLU A 148 12.63 -5.37 -2.24
CA GLU A 148 12.66 -6.60 -1.45
C GLU A 148 13.30 -6.37 -0.08
N TYR A 149 14.40 -5.61 0.00
CA TYR A 149 15.03 -5.25 1.26
C TYR A 149 14.05 -4.55 2.21
N PHE A 150 13.32 -3.53 1.73
CA PHE A 150 12.35 -2.84 2.57
C PHE A 150 11.16 -3.73 2.94
N ARG A 151 10.71 -4.62 2.04
CA ARG A 151 9.69 -5.62 2.35
C ARG A 151 10.11 -6.51 3.52
N GLN A 152 11.36 -6.96 3.55
CA GLN A 152 11.91 -7.75 4.64
C GLN A 152 12.14 -6.93 5.91
N LEU A 153 12.60 -5.69 5.76
CA LEU A 153 12.86 -4.79 6.88
C LEU A 153 11.58 -4.44 7.65
N GLU A 154 10.44 -4.30 6.97
CA GLU A 154 9.16 -4.04 7.64
C GLU A 154 8.66 -5.22 8.49
N LEU A 155 9.16 -6.44 8.25
CA LEU A 155 8.92 -7.60 9.11
C LEU A 155 9.79 -7.59 10.37
N GLN A 156 10.82 -6.75 10.41
CA GLN A 156 11.73 -6.66 11.54
C GLN A 156 11.13 -5.85 12.70
N PRO A 157 11.62 -6.06 13.92
CA PRO A 157 11.32 -5.23 15.08
C PRO A 157 11.53 -3.72 14.85
N LEU A 158 10.70 -2.90 15.51
CA LEU A 158 10.75 -1.43 15.38
C LEU A 158 12.13 -0.83 15.68
N ASP A 159 12.84 -1.34 16.67
CA ASP A 159 14.20 -0.91 17.03
C ASP A 159 15.20 -1.19 15.90
N VAL A 160 15.09 -2.33 15.21
CA VAL A 160 15.93 -2.65 14.06
C VAL A 160 15.64 -1.68 12.92
N GLN A 161 14.36 -1.44 12.61
CA GLN A 161 13.98 -0.49 11.57
C GLN A 161 14.44 0.94 11.87
N LEU A 162 14.30 1.39 13.13
CA LEU A 162 14.81 2.70 13.56
C LEU A 162 16.35 2.78 13.51
N THR A 163 17.03 1.69 13.85
CA THR A 163 18.50 1.61 13.74
C THR A 163 18.92 1.76 12.29
N MET A 164 18.23 1.09 11.35
CA MET A 164 18.48 1.25 9.92
C MET A 164 18.20 2.68 9.44
N ALA A 165 17.07 3.29 9.83
CA ALA A 165 16.76 4.67 9.47
C ALA A 165 17.81 5.67 10.00
N ARG A 166 18.32 5.47 11.23
CA ARG A 166 19.39 6.28 11.82
C ARG A 166 20.74 6.06 11.14
N ALA A 167 21.06 4.82 10.79
CA ALA A 167 22.27 4.48 10.04
C ALA A 167 22.26 5.15 8.65
N ALA A 168 21.11 5.19 7.97
CA ALA A 168 20.96 5.85 6.67
C ALA A 168 21.35 7.34 6.70
N ARG A 169 21.13 8.04 7.84
CA ARG A 169 21.56 9.45 8.02
C ARG A 169 23.08 9.63 8.01
N ARG A 170 23.85 8.58 8.32
CA ARG A 170 25.32 8.60 8.37
C ARG A 170 25.97 8.32 7.02
N LEU A 171 25.17 7.98 6.00
CA LEU A 171 25.64 7.79 4.63
C LEU A 171 25.87 9.15 3.94
N GLU A 172 26.65 9.12 2.86
CA GLU A 172 26.79 10.27 1.97
C GLU A 172 25.45 10.63 1.34
N ALA A 173 25.24 11.90 0.96
CA ALA A 173 23.93 12.36 0.50
C ALA A 173 23.39 11.57 -0.70
N ALA A 174 24.26 11.14 -1.62
CA ALA A 174 23.88 10.35 -2.79
C ALA A 174 23.30 8.97 -2.41
N GLU A 175 23.82 8.36 -1.36
CA GLU A 175 23.42 7.05 -0.83
C GLU A 175 22.23 7.16 0.13
N ALA A 176 22.24 8.21 0.97
CA ALA A 176 21.22 8.43 1.98
C ALA A 176 19.85 8.77 1.38
N VAL A 177 19.80 9.58 0.33
CA VAL A 177 18.54 10.10 -0.22
C VAL A 177 17.60 8.98 -0.72
N PRO A 178 18.02 8.01 -1.55
CA PRO A 178 17.16 6.90 -1.97
C PRO A 178 16.56 6.11 -0.80
N LEU A 179 17.38 5.79 0.21
CA LEU A 179 16.96 5.04 1.40
C LEU A 179 16.01 5.84 2.28
N LEU A 180 16.34 7.11 2.57
CA LEU A 180 15.50 7.98 3.40
C LEU A 180 14.15 8.25 2.73
N ARG A 181 14.09 8.36 1.40
CA ARG A 181 12.81 8.46 0.66
C ARG A 181 11.91 7.25 0.89
N MET A 182 12.49 6.05 0.99
CA MET A 182 11.73 4.84 1.32
C MET A 182 11.27 4.87 2.77
N PHE A 183 12.14 5.18 3.74
CA PHE A 183 11.78 5.23 5.16
C PHE A 183 10.75 6.31 5.51
N VAL A 184 10.81 7.48 4.87
CA VAL A 184 9.83 8.57 5.08
C VAL A 184 8.40 8.12 4.78
N GLN A 185 8.24 7.15 3.89
CA GLN A 185 6.94 6.59 3.51
C GLN A 185 6.56 5.35 4.33
N SER A 186 7.29 5.05 5.41
CA SER A 186 6.96 3.95 6.31
C SER A 186 5.56 4.12 6.91
N PRO A 187 4.77 3.03 7.06
CA PRO A 187 3.51 3.11 7.80
C PRO A 187 3.73 3.50 9.27
N THR A 188 4.90 3.18 9.83
CA THR A 188 5.23 3.55 11.21
C THR A 188 5.60 5.03 11.30
N HIS A 189 4.73 5.80 11.94
CA HIS A 189 4.90 7.26 12.11
C HIS A 189 6.28 7.65 12.65
N LEU A 190 6.82 6.92 13.63
CA LEU A 190 8.12 7.24 14.23
C LEU A 190 9.26 7.13 13.22
N ILE A 191 9.30 6.07 12.42
CA ILE A 191 10.32 5.86 11.38
C ILE A 191 10.21 6.95 10.31
N ALA A 192 8.99 7.20 9.85
CA ALA A 192 8.70 8.19 8.84
C ALA A 192 9.15 9.61 9.27
N GLN A 193 8.84 9.99 10.51
CA GLN A 193 9.20 11.29 11.07
C GLN A 193 10.71 11.45 11.26
N GLU A 194 11.38 10.46 11.85
CA GLU A 194 12.85 10.47 12.03
C GLU A 194 13.56 10.59 10.68
N SER A 195 13.08 9.85 9.68
CA SER A 195 13.67 9.85 8.34
C SER A 195 13.41 11.15 7.58
N LEU A 196 12.25 11.79 7.82
CA LEU A 196 11.93 13.10 7.23
C LEU A 196 12.84 14.19 7.81
N GLN A 197 13.11 14.13 9.10
CA GLN A 197 14.06 15.02 9.76
C GLN A 197 15.48 14.79 9.24
N ALA A 198 15.92 13.53 9.12
CA ALA A 198 17.21 13.19 8.54
C ALA A 198 17.36 13.71 7.10
N LEU A 199 16.34 13.49 6.25
CA LEU A 199 16.32 13.97 4.87
C LEU A 199 16.39 15.50 4.80
N THR A 200 15.69 16.20 5.70
CA THR A 200 15.75 17.66 5.81
C THR A 200 17.13 18.15 6.25
N ALA A 201 17.77 17.44 7.18
CA ALA A 201 19.07 17.82 7.74
C ALA A 201 20.21 17.72 6.74
N LEU A 202 20.11 16.87 5.71
CA LEU A 202 21.12 16.78 4.65
C LEU A 202 21.35 18.11 3.93
N GLY A 203 20.29 18.92 3.75
CA GLY A 203 20.39 20.27 3.18
C GLY A 203 20.90 20.36 1.74
N THR A 204 21.05 19.23 1.04
CA THR A 204 21.53 19.17 -0.34
C THR A 204 20.41 19.41 -1.36
N PRO A 205 20.73 19.82 -2.60
CA PRO A 205 19.73 19.98 -3.65
C PRO A 205 18.98 18.68 -3.97
N ALA A 206 19.67 17.53 -3.92
CA ALA A 206 19.07 16.22 -4.11
C ALA A 206 18.05 15.89 -3.00
N ALA A 207 18.39 16.16 -1.73
CA ALA A 207 17.47 15.97 -0.61
C ALA A 207 16.25 16.91 -0.70
N ALA A 208 16.45 18.16 -1.12
CA ALA A 208 15.35 19.09 -1.35
C ALA A 208 14.44 18.64 -2.51
N GLY A 209 15.00 18.15 -3.62
CA GLY A 209 14.24 17.57 -4.72
C GLY A 209 13.43 16.33 -4.28
N ALA A 210 14.06 15.46 -3.48
CA ALA A 210 13.40 14.30 -2.89
C ALA A 210 12.22 14.68 -1.97
N LEU A 211 12.39 15.66 -1.08
CA LEU A 211 11.32 16.20 -0.25
C LEU A 211 10.16 16.73 -1.09
N GLN A 212 10.47 17.45 -2.17
CA GLN A 212 9.47 18.00 -3.08
C GLN A 212 8.66 16.91 -3.78
N GLY A 213 9.33 15.85 -4.25
CA GLY A 213 8.67 14.71 -4.89
C GLY A 213 7.89 13.82 -3.92
N LEU A 214 8.19 13.84 -2.62
CA LEU A 214 7.46 13.05 -1.62
C LEU A 214 6.11 13.68 -1.22
N ILE A 215 5.94 15.00 -1.31
CA ILE A 215 4.74 15.72 -0.83
C ILE A 215 3.40 15.05 -1.22
N PRO A 216 3.19 14.62 -2.49
CA PRO A 216 1.94 13.98 -2.89
C PRO A 216 1.66 12.65 -2.18
N THR A 217 2.70 11.95 -1.73
CA THR A 217 2.63 10.60 -1.14
C THR A 217 2.76 10.60 0.38
N LEU A 218 2.92 11.78 1.01
CA LEU A 218 2.93 11.90 2.46
C LEU A 218 1.52 12.05 3.02
N ARG A 219 1.30 11.42 4.17
CA ARG A 219 0.14 11.66 5.04
C ARG A 219 0.06 13.15 5.45
N PRO A 220 -1.14 13.68 5.79
CA PRO A 220 -1.33 15.11 6.03
C PRO A 220 -0.39 15.74 7.08
N ASP A 221 -0.11 15.03 8.17
CA ASP A 221 0.80 15.42 9.25
C ASP A 221 2.25 15.60 8.77
N LEU A 222 2.74 14.63 7.99
CA LEU A 222 4.09 14.64 7.44
C LEU A 222 4.21 15.60 6.25
N ARG A 223 3.15 15.74 5.45
CA ARG A 223 3.08 16.68 4.33
C ARG A 223 3.31 18.11 4.79
N ALA A 224 2.55 18.56 5.79
CA ALA A 224 2.71 19.90 6.36
C ALA A 224 4.12 20.11 6.96
N THR A 225 4.75 19.04 7.45
CA THR A 225 6.13 19.09 7.97
C THR A 225 7.15 19.20 6.84
N ALA A 226 6.99 18.43 5.75
CA ALA A 226 7.85 18.48 4.57
C ALA A 226 7.76 19.83 3.84
N GLU A 227 6.57 20.39 3.68
CA GLU A 227 6.36 21.71 3.07
C GLU A 227 7.06 22.82 3.88
N ARG A 228 6.89 22.81 5.21
CA ARG A 228 7.59 23.74 6.11
C ARG A 228 9.11 23.54 6.06
N ALA A 229 9.58 22.30 5.96
CA ALA A 229 11.01 21.99 5.82
C ALA A 229 11.59 22.56 4.52
N LEU A 230 10.91 22.36 3.38
CA LEU A 230 11.30 22.95 2.10
C LEU A 230 11.32 24.48 2.15
N GLN A 231 10.33 25.11 2.79
CA GLN A 231 10.31 26.55 2.94
C GLN A 231 11.50 27.06 3.78
N LYS A 232 11.84 26.35 4.87
CA LYS A 232 13.04 26.67 5.67
C LYS A 232 14.33 26.49 4.88
N LEU A 233 14.46 25.45 4.06
CA LEU A 233 15.62 25.24 3.20
C LEU A 233 15.80 26.39 2.21
N ARG A 234 14.71 26.85 1.56
CA ARG A 234 14.74 28.03 0.68
C ARG A 234 15.20 29.28 1.41
N LEU A 235 14.68 29.54 2.61
CA LEU A 235 15.06 30.70 3.43
C LEU A 235 16.52 30.66 3.90
N ARG A 236 17.10 29.47 4.08
CA ARG A 236 18.52 29.27 4.39
C ARG A 236 19.44 29.40 3.18
N GLY A 237 18.89 29.62 1.99
CA GLY A 237 19.65 29.72 0.74
C GLY A 237 20.01 28.37 0.12
N SER A 238 19.46 27.25 0.61
CA SER A 238 19.64 25.94 -0.04
C SER A 238 18.97 25.94 -1.41
N THR A 239 19.67 25.44 -2.43
CA THR A 239 19.11 25.30 -3.77
C THR A 239 18.03 24.22 -3.78
N VAL A 240 16.77 24.63 -3.97
CA VAL A 240 15.68 23.70 -4.23
C VAL A 240 15.52 23.59 -5.75
N PRO A 241 15.66 22.39 -6.34
CA PRO A 241 15.51 22.21 -7.78
C PRO A 241 14.16 22.74 -8.29
N THR A 242 14.19 23.44 -9.41
CA THR A 242 12.96 23.83 -10.09
C THR A 242 12.39 22.62 -10.81
N LEU A 243 11.14 22.26 -10.49
CA LEU A 243 10.43 21.19 -11.18
C LEU A 243 10.28 21.53 -12.66
N ARG A 244 10.53 20.53 -13.51
CA ARG A 244 10.38 20.61 -14.97
C ARG A 244 9.27 19.67 -15.45
N PRO A 245 8.71 19.87 -16.64
CA PRO A 245 7.85 18.85 -17.23
C PRO A 245 8.59 17.50 -17.35
N PRO A 246 7.86 16.38 -17.39
CA PRO A 246 8.44 15.06 -17.61
C PRO A 246 9.35 15.05 -18.85
N ALA A 247 10.51 14.42 -18.73
CA ALA A 247 11.45 14.28 -19.83
C ALA A 247 10.87 13.38 -20.95
N GLU A 248 11.45 13.50 -22.15
CA GLU A 248 11.13 12.59 -23.25
C GLU A 248 11.46 11.12 -22.87
N GLY A 249 10.69 10.17 -23.40
CA GLY A 249 10.85 8.74 -23.12
C GLY A 249 10.03 8.21 -21.94
N PHE A 250 9.53 9.07 -21.05
CA PHE A 250 8.57 8.67 -20.01
C PHE A 250 7.20 8.41 -20.65
N ARG A 251 6.68 7.19 -20.50
CA ARG A 251 5.44 6.76 -21.14
C ARG A 251 4.41 6.29 -20.12
N CYS A 252 3.14 6.41 -20.49
CA CYS A 252 2.02 5.93 -19.71
C CYS A 252 1.03 5.19 -20.61
N LEU A 253 0.75 3.93 -20.27
CA LEU A 253 -0.34 3.17 -20.85
C LEU A 253 -1.48 3.07 -19.83
N ALA A 254 -2.71 3.24 -20.29
CA ALA A 254 -3.88 3.22 -19.42
C ALA A 254 -5.01 2.38 -20.02
N THR A 255 -5.59 1.48 -19.21
CA THR A 255 -6.84 0.82 -19.58
C THR A 255 -8.00 1.80 -19.51
N PRO A 256 -9.14 1.55 -20.18
CA PRO A 256 -10.36 2.26 -19.85
C PRO A 256 -10.75 1.99 -18.39
N PRO A 257 -11.41 2.94 -17.70
CA PRO A 257 -11.98 2.67 -16.40
C PRO A 257 -13.17 1.69 -16.50
N ASP A 258 -13.35 0.85 -15.48
CA ASP A 258 -14.50 -0.03 -15.34
C ASP A 258 -15.73 0.69 -14.73
N SER A 259 -16.84 -0.03 -14.52
CA SER A 259 -18.06 0.56 -13.95
C SER A 259 -17.94 1.08 -12.51
N ARG A 260 -16.84 0.75 -11.80
CA ARG A 260 -16.52 1.26 -10.47
C ARG A 260 -15.41 2.32 -10.52
N GLY A 261 -15.01 2.74 -11.71
CA GLY A 261 -13.90 3.67 -11.94
C GLY A 261 -12.52 3.03 -11.80
N GLY A 262 -12.44 1.71 -11.59
CA GLY A 262 -11.22 0.95 -11.49
C GLY A 262 -10.42 0.99 -12.79
N GLN A 263 -9.11 1.16 -12.70
CA GLN A 263 -8.26 1.37 -13.87
C GLN A 263 -6.84 0.83 -13.63
N TYR A 264 -6.25 0.21 -14.65
CA TYR A 264 -4.84 -0.15 -14.64
C TYR A 264 -4.01 0.90 -15.38
N LEU A 265 -2.88 1.26 -14.79
CA LEU A 265 -1.87 2.12 -15.40
C LEU A 265 -0.54 1.37 -15.48
N LEU A 266 0.18 1.59 -16.56
CA LEU A 266 1.55 1.13 -16.73
C LEU A 266 2.43 2.34 -17.07
N PHE A 267 3.31 2.71 -16.16
CA PHE A 267 4.35 3.70 -16.42
C PHE A 267 5.60 2.99 -16.89
N ILE A 268 6.18 3.45 -18.00
CA ILE A 268 7.44 2.95 -18.54
C ILE A 268 8.46 4.07 -18.41
N LEU A 269 9.55 3.76 -17.72
CA LEU A 269 10.63 4.67 -17.36
C LEU A 269 11.79 4.40 -18.33
N PRO A 270 12.30 5.42 -19.02
CA PRO A 270 13.45 5.24 -19.91
C PRO A 270 14.66 4.75 -19.09
N PRO A 271 15.62 4.05 -19.73
CA PRO A 271 16.85 3.65 -19.05
C PRO A 271 17.62 4.90 -18.59
N ASP A 272 18.32 4.79 -17.46
CA ASP A 272 19.17 5.87 -16.91
C ASP A 272 20.62 5.38 -16.84
N GLY A 273 21.46 5.81 -17.78
CA GLY A 273 22.82 5.30 -17.95
C GLY A 273 22.82 3.80 -18.26
N ASP A 274 23.49 3.02 -17.40
CA ASP A 274 23.58 1.56 -17.52
C ASP A 274 22.39 0.82 -16.88
N THR A 275 21.45 1.54 -16.25
CA THR A 275 20.27 0.92 -15.64
C THR A 275 19.21 0.57 -16.68
N PRO A 276 18.60 -0.63 -16.61
CA PRO A 276 17.54 -1.02 -17.54
C PRO A 276 16.31 -0.13 -17.38
N SER A 277 15.46 -0.13 -18.40
CA SER A 277 14.14 0.49 -18.29
C SER A 277 13.34 -0.15 -17.16
N LEU A 278 12.68 0.68 -16.36
CA LEU A 278 11.84 0.24 -15.26
C LEU A 278 10.36 0.44 -15.62
N THR A 279 9.52 -0.43 -15.09
CA THR A 279 8.06 -0.34 -15.24
C THR A 279 7.40 -0.26 -13.88
N LEU A 280 6.33 0.53 -13.79
CA LEU A 280 5.45 0.60 -12.62
C LEU A 280 4.01 0.36 -13.08
N ARG A 281 3.49 -0.82 -12.75
CA ARG A 281 2.09 -1.20 -12.97
C ARG A 281 1.29 -0.87 -11.73
N LEU A 282 0.19 -0.13 -11.89
CA LEU A 282 -0.70 0.26 -10.81
C LEU A 282 -2.13 -0.20 -11.10
N ALA A 283 -2.80 -0.73 -10.07
CA ALA A 283 -4.24 -0.89 -10.05
C ALA A 283 -4.84 0.20 -9.18
N LEU A 284 -5.70 1.03 -9.76
CA LEU A 284 -6.35 2.17 -9.10
C LEU A 284 -7.85 1.94 -9.02
N ASN A 285 -8.46 2.44 -7.95
CA ASN A 285 -9.90 2.57 -7.79
C ASN A 285 -10.21 3.87 -7.03
N PRO A 286 -11.16 4.70 -7.47
CA PRO A 286 -11.48 5.95 -6.77
C PRO A 286 -11.98 5.77 -5.33
N VAL A 287 -12.58 4.61 -5.02
CA VAL A 287 -13.15 4.27 -3.71
C VAL A 287 -12.12 3.57 -2.82
N ASP A 288 -11.31 2.66 -3.38
CA ASP A 288 -10.31 1.89 -2.62
C ASP A 288 -8.89 2.49 -2.67
N GLY A 289 -8.69 3.54 -3.49
CA GLY A 289 -7.39 4.16 -3.76
C GLY A 289 -6.50 3.32 -4.68
N LEU A 290 -5.19 3.39 -4.46
CA LEU A 290 -4.18 2.51 -5.05
C LEU A 290 -4.26 1.11 -4.42
N ILE A 291 -4.80 0.16 -5.18
CA ILE A 291 -5.03 -1.23 -4.75
C ILE A 291 -3.76 -2.06 -4.83
N GLU A 292 -2.99 -1.88 -5.90
CA GLU A 292 -1.80 -2.67 -6.16
C GLU A 292 -0.74 -1.84 -6.89
N ALA A 293 0.52 -2.13 -6.61
CA ALA A 293 1.64 -1.66 -7.41
C ALA A 293 2.69 -2.73 -7.55
N VAL A 294 3.15 -2.93 -8.79
CA VAL A 294 4.20 -3.88 -9.16
C VAL A 294 5.27 -3.13 -9.95
N ALA A 295 6.52 -3.29 -9.54
CA ALA A 295 7.68 -2.78 -10.25
C ALA A 295 8.40 -3.93 -10.96
N SER A 296 8.94 -3.68 -12.15
CA SER A 296 9.72 -4.67 -12.91
C SER A 296 10.78 -3.94 -13.74
N ALA A 297 11.97 -4.52 -13.83
CA ALA A 297 12.97 -4.13 -14.81
C ALA A 297 12.71 -4.89 -16.12
N ALA A 298 12.94 -4.23 -17.25
CA ALA A 298 12.93 -4.86 -18.56
C ALA A 298 14.35 -5.34 -18.91
N ASP A 299 14.50 -6.61 -19.30
CA ASP A 299 15.79 -7.18 -19.69
C ASP A 299 16.21 -6.70 -21.10
N GLY A 300 15.23 -6.24 -21.89
CA GLY A 300 15.48 -5.54 -23.14
C GLY A 300 14.24 -4.83 -23.71
N PRO A 301 14.38 -4.14 -24.85
CA PRO A 301 13.27 -3.43 -25.50
C PRO A 301 12.15 -4.37 -25.97
N ALA A 302 12.43 -5.67 -26.13
CA ALA A 302 11.43 -6.68 -26.51
C ALA A 302 10.44 -7.00 -25.38
N ASP A 303 10.79 -6.73 -24.12
CA ASP A 303 9.91 -6.95 -22.96
C ASP A 303 8.92 -5.79 -22.75
N LEU A 304 9.10 -4.69 -23.50
CA LEU A 304 8.28 -3.50 -23.41
C LEU A 304 7.35 -3.39 -24.62
N PRO A 305 6.14 -2.85 -24.44
CA PRO A 305 5.27 -2.49 -25.54
C PRO A 305 5.96 -1.50 -26.49
N GLU A 306 5.90 -1.77 -27.80
CA GLU A 306 6.43 -0.87 -28.83
C GLU A 306 5.85 0.54 -28.66
N PRO A 307 6.64 1.62 -28.68
CA PRO A 307 6.13 2.96 -28.52
C PRO A 307 5.17 3.34 -29.65
N LEU A 308 3.92 3.67 -29.29
CA LEU A 308 2.96 4.25 -30.22
C LEU A 308 2.83 5.77 -29.96
N ALA A 309 2.19 6.47 -30.91
CA ALA A 309 1.84 7.86 -30.72
C ALA A 309 0.78 8.01 -29.61
N VAL A 310 0.86 9.10 -28.84
CA VAL A 310 -0.16 9.43 -27.84
C VAL A 310 -1.54 9.47 -28.51
N GLY A 311 -2.50 8.75 -27.92
CA GLY A 311 -3.85 8.54 -28.45
C GLY A 311 -4.05 7.22 -29.19
N ALA A 312 -2.98 6.49 -29.50
CA ALA A 312 -3.06 5.18 -30.12
C ALA A 312 -3.42 4.07 -29.10
N LEU A 313 -4.09 3.02 -29.60
CA LEU A 313 -4.48 1.87 -28.80
C LEU A 313 -3.58 0.68 -29.10
N HIS A 314 -3.07 0.07 -28.04
CA HIS A 314 -2.42 -1.23 -28.08
C HIS A 314 -3.47 -2.33 -28.00
N ALA A 315 -3.39 -3.29 -28.93
CA ALA A 315 -4.22 -4.47 -28.90
C ALA A 315 -3.58 -5.51 -27.98
N SER A 316 -4.14 -5.67 -26.77
CA SER A 316 -3.80 -6.72 -25.80
C SER A 316 -2.31 -6.83 -25.46
N LEU A 317 -1.88 -6.21 -24.36
CA LEU A 317 -0.57 -6.47 -23.76
C LEU A 317 -0.65 -7.74 -22.89
N ILE A 318 0.41 -8.56 -22.91
CA ILE A 318 0.47 -9.91 -22.32
C ILE A 318 0.16 -9.93 -20.79
N ASP A 319 -0.37 -11.07 -20.31
CA ASP A 319 -0.63 -11.54 -18.92
C ASP A 319 -1.60 -10.79 -18.00
N VAL A 320 -2.17 -9.64 -18.39
CA VAL A 320 -3.14 -8.91 -17.55
C VAL A 320 -4.47 -8.71 -18.29
N GLY A 321 -5.11 -9.81 -18.66
CA GLY A 321 -6.46 -9.81 -19.24
C GLY A 321 -6.59 -9.15 -20.62
N HIS A 322 -7.74 -9.36 -21.27
CA HIS A 322 -8.05 -8.77 -22.57
C HIS A 322 -8.48 -7.30 -22.43
N HIS A 323 -7.56 -6.42 -22.01
CA HIS A 323 -7.83 -4.99 -21.90
C HIS A 323 -7.23 -4.21 -23.08
N LEU A 324 -7.97 -3.22 -23.56
CA LEU A 324 -7.45 -2.18 -24.45
C LEU A 324 -6.53 -1.27 -23.63
N TRP A 325 -5.33 -1.00 -24.14
CA TRP A 325 -4.39 -0.08 -23.50
C TRP A 325 -4.20 1.14 -24.40
N LEU A 326 -4.39 2.33 -23.84
CA LEU A 326 -4.19 3.60 -24.52
C LEU A 326 -2.78 4.12 -24.22
N GLU A 327 -2.02 4.47 -25.25
CA GLU A 327 -0.83 5.31 -25.09
C GLU A 327 -1.28 6.72 -24.71
N ALA A 328 -1.27 7.02 -23.42
CA ALA A 328 -1.78 8.27 -22.87
C ALA A 328 -0.65 9.26 -22.61
N PRO A 329 -0.93 10.57 -22.55
CA PRO A 329 0.05 11.53 -22.04
C PRO A 329 0.52 11.09 -20.65
N TYR A 330 1.82 11.22 -20.34
CA TYR A 330 2.35 10.82 -19.03
C TYR A 330 1.61 11.47 -17.86
N ASP A 331 1.24 12.74 -18.02
CA ASP A 331 0.46 13.50 -17.03
C ASP A 331 -0.98 12.98 -16.83
N TYR A 332 -1.58 12.32 -17.82
CA TYR A 332 -2.89 11.67 -17.62
C TYR A 332 -2.79 10.63 -16.51
N GLY A 333 -1.83 9.70 -16.60
CA GLY A 333 -1.60 8.71 -15.57
C GLY A 333 -1.31 9.34 -14.21
N ARG A 334 -0.44 10.35 -14.16
CA ARG A 334 -0.12 11.08 -12.92
C ARG A 334 -1.36 11.68 -12.26
N ARG A 335 -2.28 12.29 -13.02
CA ARG A 335 -3.55 12.80 -12.46
C ARG A 335 -4.42 11.70 -11.89
N ARG A 336 -4.54 10.56 -12.59
CA ARG A 336 -5.33 9.41 -12.12
C ARG A 336 -4.78 8.88 -10.79
N VAL A 337 -3.45 8.76 -10.66
CA VAL A 337 -2.80 8.40 -9.39
C VAL A 337 -3.06 9.47 -8.33
N GLN A 338 -2.86 10.75 -8.65
CA GLN A 338 -3.05 11.86 -7.71
C GLN A 338 -4.48 11.92 -7.14
N ALA A 339 -5.49 11.59 -7.95
CA ALA A 339 -6.89 11.54 -7.51
C ALA A 339 -7.16 10.39 -6.52
N CYS A 340 -6.43 9.27 -6.63
CA CYS A 340 -6.62 8.08 -5.79
C CYS A 340 -5.74 8.09 -4.52
N LEU A 341 -4.67 8.88 -4.49
CA LEU A 341 -3.73 8.90 -3.37
C LEU A 341 -4.33 9.32 -2.02
N PRO A 342 -5.20 10.35 -1.93
CA PRO A 342 -5.81 10.74 -0.65
C PRO A 342 -6.51 9.56 0.04
N VAL A 343 -7.27 8.79 -0.74
CA VAL A 343 -7.98 7.59 -0.26
C VAL A 343 -7.00 6.55 0.27
N SER A 344 -5.92 6.26 -0.45
CA SER A 344 -4.88 5.33 0.04
C SER A 344 -4.19 5.81 1.32
N LEU A 345 -3.94 7.11 1.45
CA LEU A 345 -3.24 7.69 2.60
C LEU A 345 -4.12 7.76 3.86
N GLU A 346 -5.44 7.83 3.68
CA GLU A 346 -6.43 7.75 4.76
C GLU A 346 -6.75 6.30 5.13
N SER A 347 -6.51 5.35 4.21
CA SER A 347 -6.69 3.93 4.48
C SER A 347 -5.68 3.40 5.51
N SER A 348 -6.04 2.33 6.22
CA SER A 348 -5.10 1.62 7.11
C SER A 348 -4.07 0.77 6.35
N ARG A 349 -4.11 0.76 5.02
CA ARG A 349 -3.22 -0.07 4.19
C ARG A 349 -1.99 0.74 3.78
N PRO A 350 -0.76 0.25 4.06
CA PRO A 350 0.45 0.91 3.58
C PRO A 350 0.51 0.92 2.05
N LEU A 351 1.09 1.99 1.49
CA LEU A 351 1.45 2.02 0.08
C LEU A 351 2.46 0.90 -0.23
N SER A 352 2.27 0.21 -1.36
CA SER A 352 3.19 -0.85 -1.81
C SER A 352 4.63 -0.36 -1.92
N HIS A 353 5.58 -1.22 -1.58
CA HIS A 353 7.02 -0.97 -1.70
C HIS A 353 7.42 -0.58 -3.13
N ALA A 354 6.84 -1.21 -4.14
CA ALA A 354 7.08 -0.89 -5.54
C ALA A 354 6.69 0.56 -5.87
N TYR A 355 5.53 1.00 -5.37
CA TYR A 355 5.10 2.39 -5.53
C TYR A 355 6.02 3.35 -4.76
N ARG A 356 6.32 3.06 -3.49
CA ARG A 356 7.22 3.90 -2.67
C ARG A 356 8.60 4.07 -3.31
N PHE A 357 9.10 3.02 -3.95
CA PHE A 357 10.38 3.02 -4.64
C PHE A 357 10.35 3.88 -5.89
N LEU A 358 9.36 3.69 -6.78
CA LEU A 358 9.30 4.35 -8.09
C LEU A 358 8.50 5.66 -8.13
N ASN A 359 7.85 6.09 -7.05
CA ASN A 359 7.03 7.30 -7.07
C ASN A 359 7.80 8.60 -7.38
N TRP A 360 9.12 8.65 -7.21
CA TRP A 360 9.91 9.81 -7.63
C TRP A 360 9.75 10.08 -9.11
N ALA A 361 9.66 9.04 -9.93
CA ALA A 361 9.48 9.18 -11.35
C ALA A 361 8.14 9.85 -11.71
N LEU A 362 7.16 9.82 -10.81
CA LEU A 362 5.87 10.47 -10.99
C LEU A 362 5.90 11.91 -10.47
N TRP A 363 6.62 12.17 -9.37
CA TRP A 363 6.45 13.42 -8.61
C TRP A 363 7.66 14.35 -8.61
N GLN A 364 8.78 13.97 -9.21
CA GLN A 364 9.92 14.88 -9.42
C GLN A 364 9.69 15.95 -10.50
N TRP A 365 8.53 15.91 -11.16
CA TRP A 365 8.16 16.81 -12.25
C TRP A 365 7.18 17.87 -11.79
N THR A 366 6.94 18.87 -12.63
CA THR A 366 5.87 19.86 -12.41
C THR A 366 4.55 19.14 -12.14
N PRO A 367 3.72 19.60 -11.18
CA PRO A 367 2.42 19.00 -10.93
C PRO A 367 1.63 18.87 -12.24
N PRO A 368 0.94 17.74 -12.47
CA PRO A 368 0.24 17.55 -13.72
C PRO A 368 -0.87 18.61 -13.85
N ALA A 369 -0.91 19.32 -14.98
CA ALA A 369 -1.89 20.36 -15.17
C ALA A 369 -3.31 19.78 -15.12
N PRO A 370 -4.28 20.42 -14.44
CA PRO A 370 -5.67 20.01 -14.50
C PRO A 370 -6.14 20.09 -15.96
N GLN A 371 -6.66 19.00 -16.50
CA GLN A 371 -7.06 18.99 -17.90
C GLN A 371 -8.47 19.56 -18.04
N VAL A 372 -8.60 20.67 -18.76
CA VAL A 372 -9.89 21.18 -19.23
C VAL A 372 -10.21 20.44 -20.53
N VAL A 373 -10.78 19.25 -20.42
CA VAL A 373 -11.31 18.54 -21.59
C VAL A 373 -12.71 19.05 -21.87
N THR A 374 -12.80 20.23 -22.47
CA THR A 374 -14.07 20.76 -22.99
C THR A 374 -14.34 20.13 -24.35
N LEU A 375 -15.41 19.34 -24.43
CA LEU A 375 -16.08 19.13 -25.70
C LEU A 375 -16.65 20.49 -26.11
N GLU A 376 -16.14 21.11 -27.17
CA GLU A 376 -16.91 22.14 -27.88
C GLU A 376 -18.11 21.44 -28.51
N VAL A 377 -19.18 21.28 -27.73
CA VAL A 377 -20.46 20.82 -28.25
C VAL A 377 -21.02 21.96 -29.07
N LYS A 378 -20.76 21.97 -30.38
CA LYS A 378 -21.68 22.67 -31.29
C LYS A 378 -23.05 22.06 -31.03
N PRO A 379 -24.09 22.85 -30.71
CA PRO A 379 -25.42 22.34 -30.44
C PRO A 379 -25.98 21.76 -31.74
N ALA A 380 -25.65 20.51 -32.04
CA ALA A 380 -26.23 19.75 -33.12
C ALA A 380 -27.66 19.37 -32.71
N ALA A 381 -28.58 19.59 -33.64
CA ALA A 381 -30.01 19.49 -33.50
C ALA A 381 -30.50 18.25 -32.73
N LYS A 382 -31.23 18.46 -31.63
CA LYS A 382 -32.35 17.69 -31.02
C LYS A 382 -32.36 16.13 -30.99
N SER A 383 -31.34 15.45 -31.48
CA SER A 383 -31.22 13.99 -31.46
C SER A 383 -30.27 13.62 -30.34
N LYS A 384 -30.80 13.08 -29.23
CA LYS A 384 -29.96 12.45 -28.20
C LYS A 384 -29.09 11.40 -28.92
N PRO A 385 -27.75 11.45 -28.85
CA PRO A 385 -26.91 10.44 -29.49
C PRO A 385 -27.27 9.08 -28.88
N GLY A 386 -27.58 8.11 -29.74
CA GLY A 386 -27.91 6.75 -29.29
C GLY A 386 -26.67 6.13 -28.64
N LEU A 387 -26.84 5.44 -27.49
CA LEU A 387 -25.74 4.80 -26.76
C LEU A 387 -25.25 3.49 -27.41
N LYS A 388 -25.84 3.07 -28.54
CA LYS A 388 -25.63 1.76 -29.13
C LYS A 388 -24.17 1.47 -29.46
N GLU A 389 -23.43 2.46 -29.96
CA GLU A 389 -22.02 2.25 -30.33
C GLU A 389 -21.14 2.11 -29.08
N LEU A 390 -21.37 2.96 -28.08
CA LEU A 390 -20.70 2.87 -26.79
C LEU A 390 -20.94 1.51 -26.12
N LEU A 391 -22.19 1.05 -26.07
CA LEU A 391 -22.58 -0.24 -25.49
C LEU A 391 -21.97 -1.46 -26.17
N ASN A 392 -21.50 -1.33 -27.42
CA ASN A 392 -20.81 -2.41 -28.13
C ASN A 392 -19.30 -2.21 -28.20
N TYR A 393 -18.78 -1.12 -27.62
CA TYR A 393 -17.37 -0.80 -27.69
C TYR A 393 -16.57 -1.63 -26.67
N PRO A 394 -15.39 -2.20 -27.03
CA PRO A 394 -14.66 -3.10 -26.13
C PRO A 394 -14.21 -2.46 -24.82
N ALA A 395 -14.13 -1.12 -24.72
CA ALA A 395 -13.81 -0.45 -23.47
C ALA A 395 -14.87 -0.64 -22.38
N LEU A 396 -16.10 -1.04 -22.74
CA LEU A 396 -17.15 -1.38 -21.78
C LEU A 396 -17.12 -2.84 -21.32
N SER A 397 -16.09 -3.64 -21.66
CA SER A 397 -16.03 -5.04 -21.23
C SER A 397 -16.04 -5.21 -19.70
N GLY A 398 -15.51 -4.23 -18.97
CA GLY A 398 -15.53 -4.16 -17.49
C GLY A 398 -16.80 -3.53 -16.89
N TRP A 399 -17.81 -3.21 -17.69
CA TRP A 399 -19.01 -2.51 -17.23
C TRP A 399 -20.17 -3.48 -17.03
N TYR A 400 -20.24 -4.10 -15.86
CA TYR A 400 -21.28 -5.07 -15.51
C TYR A 400 -21.61 -5.04 -14.01
N LEU A 401 -22.82 -5.50 -13.65
CA LEU A 401 -23.21 -5.66 -12.25
C LEU A 401 -22.67 -6.96 -11.67
N SER A 402 -22.07 -6.87 -10.48
CA SER A 402 -21.51 -8.02 -9.76
C SER A 402 -22.02 -8.07 -8.31
N THR A 403 -23.33 -7.95 -8.11
CA THR A 403 -23.96 -7.99 -6.78
C THR A 403 -24.39 -9.42 -6.42
N PRO A 404 -24.54 -9.77 -5.12
CA PRO A 404 -24.98 -11.11 -4.72
C PRO A 404 -26.32 -11.52 -5.36
N GLN A 405 -27.21 -10.55 -5.59
CA GLN A 405 -28.51 -10.79 -6.23
C GLN A 405 -28.36 -11.19 -7.71
N VAL A 406 -27.36 -10.66 -8.43
CA VAL A 406 -27.04 -11.10 -9.81
C VAL A 406 -26.77 -12.60 -9.84
N PHE A 407 -25.93 -13.10 -8.94
CA PHE A 407 -25.60 -14.52 -8.86
C PHE A 407 -26.80 -15.38 -8.46
N LYS A 408 -27.60 -14.93 -7.49
CA LYS A 408 -28.84 -15.63 -7.09
C LYS A 408 -29.84 -15.75 -8.24
N LEU A 409 -30.01 -14.70 -9.04
CA LEU A 409 -30.91 -14.72 -10.21
C LEU A 409 -30.33 -15.56 -11.35
N ALA A 410 -29.00 -15.55 -11.52
CA ALA A 410 -28.33 -16.41 -12.48
C ALA A 410 -28.54 -17.91 -12.15
N ASP A 411 -28.45 -18.31 -10.88
CA ASP A 411 -28.75 -19.69 -10.44
C ASP A 411 -30.21 -20.08 -10.74
N GLN A 412 -31.15 -19.16 -10.49
CA GLN A 412 -32.58 -19.38 -10.81
C GLN A 412 -32.83 -19.51 -12.32
N LEU A 413 -32.12 -18.73 -13.13
CA LEU A 413 -32.23 -18.83 -14.59
C LEU A 413 -31.61 -20.13 -15.12
N LEU A 414 -30.51 -20.58 -14.53
CA LEU A 414 -29.87 -21.84 -14.90
C LEU A 414 -30.72 -23.05 -14.50
N SER A 415 -31.35 -23.05 -13.31
CA SER A 415 -32.23 -24.14 -12.89
C SER A 415 -33.52 -24.26 -13.72
N GLU A 416 -33.88 -23.19 -14.43
CA GLU A 416 -35.02 -23.15 -15.34
C GLU A 416 -34.62 -22.96 -16.81
N ALA A 417 -33.39 -23.33 -17.19
CA ALA A 417 -32.80 -23.01 -18.50
C ALA A 417 -33.70 -23.38 -19.70
N GLU A 418 -34.40 -24.53 -19.65
CA GLU A 418 -35.33 -24.97 -20.70
C GLU A 418 -36.53 -24.04 -20.92
N ARG A 419 -36.84 -23.17 -19.95
CA ARG A 419 -37.98 -22.24 -19.96
C ARG A 419 -37.54 -20.78 -20.09
N VAL A 420 -36.26 -20.50 -20.31
CA VAL A 420 -35.77 -19.13 -20.46
C VAL A 420 -35.95 -18.67 -21.91
N THR A 421 -36.92 -17.80 -22.13
CA THR A 421 -37.09 -17.06 -23.40
C THR A 421 -36.41 -15.69 -23.34
N ALA A 422 -36.11 -15.08 -24.49
CA ALA A 422 -35.52 -13.73 -24.56
C ALA A 422 -36.36 -12.69 -23.78
N GLN A 423 -37.69 -12.68 -23.97
CA GLN A 423 -38.61 -11.80 -23.25
C GLN A 423 -38.64 -12.06 -21.74
N ARG A 424 -38.42 -13.31 -21.31
CA ARG A 424 -38.32 -13.64 -19.88
C ARG A 424 -37.02 -13.10 -19.31
N PHE A 425 -35.91 -13.27 -20.03
CA PHE A 425 -34.60 -12.77 -19.63
C PHE A 425 -34.59 -11.25 -19.51
N GLU A 426 -35.13 -10.52 -20.49
CA GLU A 426 -35.27 -9.05 -20.43
C GLU A 426 -36.06 -8.59 -19.20
N ARG A 427 -37.20 -9.25 -18.89
CA ARG A 427 -37.97 -8.94 -17.68
C ARG A 427 -37.18 -9.18 -16.39
N VAL A 428 -36.31 -10.18 -16.36
CA VAL A 428 -35.41 -10.44 -15.21
C VAL A 428 -34.35 -9.35 -15.09
N VAL A 429 -33.76 -8.90 -16.20
CA VAL A 429 -32.81 -7.77 -16.22
C VAL A 429 -33.46 -6.49 -15.67
N MET A 430 -34.65 -6.12 -16.17
CA MET A 430 -35.37 -4.93 -15.69
C MET A 430 -35.68 -5.01 -14.19
N ARG A 431 -36.13 -6.20 -13.73
CA ARG A 431 -36.44 -6.43 -12.31
C ARG A 431 -35.19 -6.38 -11.43
N LEU A 432 -34.09 -6.95 -11.89
CA LEU A 432 -32.81 -6.87 -11.20
C LEU A 432 -32.40 -5.41 -11.02
N LEU A 433 -32.38 -4.62 -12.10
CA LEU A 433 -32.00 -3.21 -12.03
C LEU A 433 -32.91 -2.43 -11.06
N ALA A 434 -34.24 -2.58 -11.19
CA ALA A 434 -35.18 -1.92 -10.29
C ALA A 434 -34.96 -2.31 -8.81
N SER A 435 -34.63 -3.57 -8.54
CA SER A 435 -34.32 -4.06 -7.20
C SER A 435 -33.03 -3.46 -6.65
N GLU A 436 -31.97 -3.37 -7.46
CA GLU A 436 -30.68 -2.79 -7.05
C GLU A 436 -30.80 -1.29 -6.79
N LEU A 437 -31.54 -0.57 -7.65
CA LEU A 437 -31.83 0.85 -7.43
C LEU A 437 -32.65 1.08 -6.15
N ALA A 438 -33.70 0.28 -5.91
CA ALA A 438 -34.52 0.38 -4.70
C ALA A 438 -33.75 0.03 -3.43
N ALA A 439 -32.78 -0.88 -3.52
CA ALA A 439 -31.90 -1.26 -2.41
C ALA A 439 -30.78 -0.23 -2.13
N GLY A 440 -30.55 0.73 -3.03
CA GLY A 440 -29.44 1.68 -2.93
C GLY A 440 -28.07 1.02 -3.05
N SER A 441 -27.98 -0.16 -3.67
CA SER A 441 -26.73 -0.91 -3.85
C SER A 441 -25.88 -0.40 -5.00
N LEU A 442 -26.46 0.42 -5.89
CA LEU A 442 -25.76 1.10 -6.97
C LEU A 442 -25.39 2.52 -6.55
N ASP A 443 -24.09 2.78 -6.48
CA ASP A 443 -23.56 4.13 -6.30
C ASP A 443 -23.60 4.88 -7.65
N LEU A 444 -24.75 5.49 -7.95
CA LEU A 444 -24.95 6.25 -9.19
C LEU A 444 -23.95 7.41 -9.35
N PRO A 445 -23.62 8.20 -8.29
CA PRO A 445 -22.52 9.16 -8.35
C PRO A 445 -21.19 8.55 -8.79
N ALA A 446 -20.78 7.43 -8.19
CA ALA A 446 -19.51 6.78 -8.57
C ALA A 446 -19.52 6.27 -10.03
N ILE A 447 -20.66 5.75 -10.51
CA ILE A 447 -20.81 5.34 -11.91
C ILE A 447 -20.73 6.55 -12.85
N ALA A 448 -21.34 7.68 -12.48
CA ALA A 448 -21.24 8.92 -13.25
C ALA A 448 -19.79 9.43 -13.33
N ASP A 449 -19.07 9.43 -12.22
CA ASP A 449 -17.65 9.80 -12.18
C ASP A 449 -16.78 8.84 -13.03
N ALA A 450 -17.08 7.54 -13.01
CA ALA A 450 -16.44 6.55 -13.86
C ALA A 450 -16.70 6.83 -15.36
N LEU A 451 -17.91 7.28 -15.72
CA LEU A 451 -18.25 7.66 -17.10
C LEU A 451 -17.53 8.94 -17.53
N VAL A 452 -17.35 9.90 -16.62
CA VAL A 452 -16.55 11.10 -16.88
C VAL A 452 -15.08 10.74 -17.12
N ALA A 453 -14.53 9.80 -16.36
CA ALA A 453 -13.19 9.27 -16.59
C ALA A 453 -13.09 8.50 -17.93
N LEU A 454 -14.12 7.71 -18.29
CA LEU A 454 -14.19 7.01 -19.57
C LEU A 454 -14.26 8.00 -20.74
N LYS A 455 -15.03 9.09 -20.59
CA LYS A 455 -15.10 10.17 -21.59
C LYS A 455 -13.72 10.76 -21.85
N GLU A 456 -12.96 11.09 -20.81
CA GLU A 456 -11.59 11.61 -20.97
C GLU A 456 -10.72 10.61 -21.72
N TRP A 457 -10.75 9.33 -21.33
CA TRP A 457 -10.00 8.27 -21.99
C TRP A 457 -10.37 8.13 -23.48
N LEU A 458 -11.66 8.17 -23.81
CA LEU A 458 -12.16 8.10 -25.20
C LEU A 458 -11.74 9.32 -26.03
N LEU A 459 -11.69 10.51 -25.43
CA LEU A 459 -11.23 11.72 -26.12
C LEU A 459 -9.75 11.68 -26.42
N LEU A 460 -8.94 11.17 -25.49
CA LEU A 460 -7.52 10.92 -25.73
C LEU A 460 -7.33 9.88 -26.83
N ALA A 461 -8.18 8.84 -26.89
CA ALA A 461 -8.19 7.84 -27.97
C ALA A 461 -8.78 8.36 -29.31
N GLY A 462 -9.10 9.65 -29.42
CA GLY A 462 -9.68 10.26 -30.62
C GLY A 462 -11.13 9.84 -30.92
N ARG A 463 -11.83 9.18 -30.00
CA ARG A 463 -13.21 8.67 -30.16
C ARG A 463 -14.23 9.68 -29.63
N ARG A 464 -14.37 10.82 -30.31
CA ARG A 464 -15.25 11.93 -29.88
C ARG A 464 -16.73 11.54 -29.77
N ASP A 465 -17.26 10.76 -30.72
CA ASP A 465 -18.67 10.36 -30.71
C ASP A 465 -18.99 9.45 -29.52
N LEU A 466 -18.09 8.50 -29.22
CA LEU A 466 -18.21 7.64 -28.05
C LEU A 466 -18.09 8.42 -26.74
N ALA A 467 -17.20 9.42 -26.70
CA ALA A 467 -17.08 10.30 -25.54
C ALA A 467 -18.36 11.11 -25.28
N LEU A 468 -19.02 11.59 -26.34
CA LEU A 468 -20.31 12.26 -26.22
C LEU A 468 -21.41 11.30 -25.74
N GLN A 469 -21.41 10.05 -26.21
CA GLN A 469 -22.30 9.01 -25.71
C GLN A 469 -22.05 8.71 -24.22
N ALA A 470 -20.78 8.64 -23.78
CA ALA A 470 -20.44 8.42 -22.38
C ALA A 470 -20.92 9.57 -21.48
N GLN A 471 -20.77 10.83 -21.94
CA GLN A 471 -21.36 11.99 -21.25
C GLN A 471 -22.89 11.90 -21.20
N THR A 472 -23.53 11.55 -22.30
CA THR A 472 -25.00 11.43 -22.37
C THR A 472 -25.51 10.34 -21.41
N ALA A 473 -24.81 9.21 -21.32
CA ALA A 473 -25.11 8.14 -20.38
C ALA A 473 -24.96 8.60 -18.92
N SER A 474 -23.93 9.41 -18.64
CA SER A 474 -23.69 10.00 -17.32
C SER A 474 -24.82 10.95 -16.92
N ASP A 475 -25.19 11.87 -17.82
CA ASP A 475 -26.25 12.84 -17.58
C ASP A 475 -27.58 12.13 -17.31
N SER A 476 -27.90 11.07 -18.06
CA SER A 476 -29.14 10.32 -17.89
C SER A 476 -29.24 9.50 -16.61
N LEU A 477 -28.14 9.23 -15.89
CA LEU A 477 -28.19 8.57 -14.57
C LEU A 477 -28.95 9.42 -13.54
N THR A 478 -28.94 10.74 -13.69
CA THR A 478 -29.60 11.66 -12.75
C THR A 478 -31.09 11.86 -13.03
N THR A 479 -31.54 11.65 -14.27
CA THR A 479 -32.92 11.97 -14.66
C THR A 479 -33.86 10.77 -14.62
N SER A 480 -33.41 9.60 -15.08
CA SER A 480 -34.24 8.39 -15.22
C SER A 480 -33.38 7.13 -15.15
N PRO A 481 -32.86 6.76 -13.96
CA PRO A 481 -31.92 5.65 -13.81
C PRO A 481 -32.53 4.30 -14.21
N GLU A 482 -33.80 4.04 -13.92
CA GLU A 482 -34.48 2.78 -14.30
C GLU A 482 -34.58 2.53 -15.82
N GLU A 483 -34.54 3.59 -16.62
CA GLU A 483 -34.60 3.52 -18.10
C GLU A 483 -33.22 3.70 -18.74
N ASN A 484 -32.16 3.86 -17.93
CA ASN A 484 -30.83 4.15 -18.44
C ASN A 484 -30.28 2.95 -19.23
N PRO A 485 -30.01 3.08 -20.55
CA PRO A 485 -29.59 1.95 -21.37
C PRO A 485 -28.25 1.34 -20.93
N LEU A 486 -27.37 2.13 -20.29
CA LEU A 486 -26.12 1.61 -19.74
C LEU A 486 -26.37 0.70 -18.54
N LEU A 487 -27.22 1.12 -17.59
CA LEU A 487 -27.51 0.29 -16.41
C LEU A 487 -28.19 -1.02 -16.79
N LEU A 488 -29.09 -0.97 -17.79
CA LEU A 488 -29.72 -2.17 -18.35
C LEU A 488 -28.69 -3.09 -19.02
N HIS A 489 -27.75 -2.52 -19.75
CA HIS A 489 -26.65 -3.27 -20.34
C HIS A 489 -25.75 -3.91 -19.28
N MET A 490 -25.38 -3.16 -18.24
CA MET A 490 -24.58 -3.66 -17.11
C MET A 490 -25.26 -4.81 -16.37
N ALA A 491 -26.58 -4.70 -16.14
CA ALA A 491 -27.37 -5.77 -15.52
C ALA A 491 -27.46 -7.02 -16.40
N ASN A 492 -27.63 -6.84 -17.72
CA ASN A 492 -27.64 -7.92 -18.70
C ASN A 492 -26.29 -8.64 -18.78
N LEU A 493 -25.18 -7.90 -18.92
CA LEU A 493 -23.83 -8.47 -18.92
C LEU A 493 -23.52 -9.18 -17.60
N GLY A 494 -23.85 -8.56 -16.46
CA GLY A 494 -23.64 -9.13 -15.14
C GLY A 494 -24.30 -10.50 -14.99
N LEU A 495 -25.59 -10.61 -15.38
CA LEU A 495 -26.31 -11.88 -15.37
C LEU A 495 -25.67 -12.92 -16.29
N ARG A 496 -25.27 -12.55 -17.52
CA ARG A 496 -24.63 -13.48 -18.45
C ARG A 496 -23.30 -14.00 -17.91
N ILE A 497 -22.46 -13.11 -17.37
CA ILE A 497 -21.17 -13.47 -16.78
C ILE A 497 -21.38 -14.39 -15.57
N ALA A 498 -22.33 -14.08 -14.70
CA ALA A 498 -22.67 -14.92 -13.55
C ALA A 498 -23.13 -16.31 -13.97
N MET A 499 -24.03 -16.40 -14.97
CA MET A 499 -24.50 -17.68 -15.51
C MET A 499 -23.37 -18.52 -16.10
N ILE A 500 -22.46 -17.92 -16.89
CA ILE A 500 -21.29 -18.62 -17.44
C ILE A 500 -20.38 -19.11 -16.32
N THR A 501 -20.14 -18.27 -15.30
CA THR A 501 -19.28 -18.59 -14.16
C THR A 501 -19.85 -19.75 -13.34
N GLN A 502 -21.14 -19.73 -13.04
CA GLN A 502 -21.83 -20.80 -12.32
C GLN A 502 -21.90 -22.09 -13.14
N ALA A 503 -22.20 -22.02 -14.43
CA ALA A 503 -22.19 -23.18 -15.31
C ALA A 503 -20.80 -23.85 -15.38
N ARG A 504 -19.71 -23.06 -15.42
CA ARG A 504 -18.35 -23.58 -15.35
C ARG A 504 -18.00 -24.20 -13.99
N GLY A 505 -18.44 -23.58 -12.89
CA GLY A 505 -18.29 -24.13 -11.55
C GLY A 505 -19.03 -25.47 -11.38
N LEU A 506 -20.23 -25.60 -11.95
CA LEU A 506 -21.00 -26.84 -11.98
C LEU A 506 -20.33 -27.95 -12.81
N LEU A 507 -19.66 -27.60 -13.91
CA LEU A 507 -18.90 -28.54 -14.74
C LEU A 507 -17.61 -29.03 -14.05
N GLN A 508 -16.98 -28.21 -13.20
CA GLN A 508 -15.81 -28.63 -12.41
C GLN A 508 -16.18 -29.44 -11.16
N GLY A 509 -17.45 -29.40 -10.72
CA GLY A 509 -18.00 -30.24 -9.64
C GLY A 509 -18.48 -31.63 -10.09
N TRP A 510 -18.36 -31.98 -11.37
CA TRP A 510 -18.69 -33.30 -11.89
C TRP A 510 -17.52 -34.28 -11.64
N PRO A 511 -17.73 -35.49 -11.09
CA PRO A 511 -16.64 -36.46 -10.98
C PRO A 511 -16.04 -36.76 -12.35
N PRO A 512 -14.72 -36.91 -12.47
CA PRO A 512 -14.07 -37.28 -13.73
C PRO A 512 -14.46 -38.72 -14.06
N GLY A 513 -15.49 -38.88 -14.89
CA GLY A 513 -15.90 -40.20 -15.39
C GLY A 513 -17.40 -40.36 -15.62
N ALA A 514 -17.92 -39.73 -16.67
CA ALA A 514 -19.13 -40.21 -17.33
C ALA A 514 -19.04 -39.86 -18.83
N ASN A 515 -18.47 -40.79 -19.60
CA ASN A 515 -18.59 -40.82 -21.06
C ASN A 515 -20.04 -41.15 -21.44
N VAL A 516 -20.70 -40.26 -22.18
CA VAL A 516 -21.50 -40.59 -23.39
C VAL A 516 -21.40 -39.41 -24.34
#